data_AF-A0A947ET12-F1
#
_entry.id   AF-A0A947ET12-F1
#
_cell.length_a   1.000
_cell.length_b   1.000
_cell.length_c   1.000
_cell.angle_alpha   90.00
_cell.angle_beta   90.00
_cell.angle_gamma   90.00
#
_symmetry.space_group_name_H-M   'P 1'
#
loop_
_entity.id
_entity.type
_entity.pdbx_description
1 polymer ?
#
loop_
_entity_poly.entity_id
_entity_poly.type
_entity_poly.pdbx_seq_one_letter_code
_entity_poly.pdbx_strand_id
1 'polypeptide(L)'
;MKANSSEHTNDLIHESSPYLLQHAHNPVNWRPWKDDVLDEAREENRLLLISVGYSACHWCHVMEHESFEDEKVAQIMNANYVCLKVDREERPDIDHVYMNAVQVMTGMGGWPMNVV
;
A
#
# COMPACT_ATOMS: atom_id res chain seq x y z
N MET A 1 26.90 15.66 -4.97
CA MET A 1 26.45 14.29 -5.29
C MET A 1 26.04 13.64 -3.98
N LYS A 2 24.74 13.61 -3.65
CA LYS A 2 24.27 12.87 -2.48
C LYS A 2 24.03 11.42 -2.91
N ALA A 3 24.65 10.48 -2.22
CA ALA A 3 24.30 9.07 -2.36
C ALA A 3 22.87 8.90 -1.86
N ASN A 4 21.96 8.42 -2.71
CA ASN A 4 20.66 7.91 -2.28
C ASN A 4 20.91 6.56 -1.61
N SER A 5 21.27 6.56 -0.33
CA SER A 5 21.07 5.40 0.51
C SER A 5 19.58 5.32 0.80
N SER A 6 18.92 4.26 0.37
CA SER A 6 17.55 3.96 0.79
C SER A 6 17.55 3.78 2.31
N GLU A 7 17.15 4.81 3.06
CA GLU A 7 17.12 4.77 4.54
C GLU A 7 16.14 3.71 5.06
N HIS A 8 15.12 3.38 4.26
CA HIS A 8 14.12 2.35 4.56
C HIS A 8 14.11 1.28 3.49
N THR A 9 13.80 0.05 3.90
CA THR A 9 13.48 -1.05 3.00
C THR A 9 12.43 -1.92 3.67
N ASN A 10 11.30 -2.12 3.01
CA ASN A 10 10.18 -2.94 3.47
C ASN A 10 10.05 -4.22 2.62
N ASP A 11 9.05 -5.05 2.95
CA ASP A 11 8.89 -6.40 2.38
C ASP A 11 8.65 -6.40 0.87
N LEU A 12 8.24 -5.27 0.28
CA LEU A 12 7.99 -5.16 -1.16
C LEU A 12 9.26 -5.33 -2.00
N ILE A 13 10.46 -5.22 -1.41
CA ILE A 13 11.73 -5.45 -2.12
C ILE A 13 11.85 -6.87 -2.71
N HIS A 14 11.01 -7.80 -2.23
CA HIS A 14 10.98 -9.19 -2.68
C HIS A 14 9.91 -9.49 -3.74
N GLU A 15 9.11 -8.49 -4.13
CA GLU A 15 8.07 -8.65 -5.13
C GLU A 15 8.61 -8.53 -6.57
N SER A 16 7.88 -9.08 -7.54
CA SER A 16 8.22 -8.96 -8.96
C SER A 16 7.59 -7.74 -9.63
N SER A 17 6.49 -7.23 -9.08
CA SER A 17 5.78 -6.07 -9.63
C SER A 17 6.69 -4.83 -9.62
N PRO A 18 6.92 -4.19 -10.79
CA PRO A 18 7.61 -2.90 -10.84
C PRO A 18 6.91 -1.81 -9.99
N TYR A 19 5.58 -1.86 -9.91
CA TYR A 19 4.80 -0.93 -9.10
C TYR A 19 5.05 -1.12 -7.61
N LEU A 20 5.08 -2.37 -7.12
CA LEU A 20 5.37 -2.64 -5.71
C LEU A 20 6.82 -2.31 -5.37
N LEU A 21 7.76 -2.66 -6.25
CA LEU A 21 9.20 -2.38 -6.05
C LEU A 21 9.49 -0.87 -5.96
N GLN A 22 8.74 -0.02 -6.65
CA GLN A 22 8.85 1.44 -6.53
C GLN A 22 8.60 1.91 -5.09
N HIS A 23 7.72 1.25 -4.36
CA HIS A 23 7.36 1.57 -2.97
C HIS A 23 8.24 0.87 -1.92
N ALA A 24 9.22 0.05 -2.33
CA ALA A 24 10.01 -0.79 -1.42
C ALA A 24 10.89 0.00 -0.46
N HIS A 25 11.17 1.27 -0.77
CA HIS A 25 12.02 2.15 0.03
C HIS A 25 11.24 3.27 0.75
N ASN A 26 9.92 3.20 0.74
CA ASN A 26 9.10 4.14 1.50
C ASN A 26 9.22 3.88 3.01
N PRO A 27 9.16 4.93 3.85
CA PRO A 27 9.18 4.81 5.31
C PRO A 27 7.94 4.08 5.85
N VAL A 28 6.83 4.08 5.11
CA VAL A 28 5.70 3.20 5.41
C VAL A 28 6.17 1.75 5.27
N ASN A 29 5.92 0.94 6.30
CA ASN A 29 6.27 -0.47 6.34
C ASN A 29 5.26 -1.29 5.52
N TRP A 30 5.30 -1.10 4.20
CA TRP A 30 4.44 -1.79 3.27
C TRP A 30 4.75 -3.28 3.24
N ARG A 31 3.68 -4.07 3.25
CA ARG A 31 3.72 -5.51 2.99
C ARG A 31 2.86 -5.85 1.77
N PRO A 32 3.23 -6.87 0.99
CA PRO A 32 2.39 -7.35 -0.09
C PRO A 32 1.15 -8.05 0.46
N TRP A 33 0.12 -8.20 -0.37
CA TRP A 33 -1.01 -9.04 -0.01
C TRP A 33 -0.62 -10.52 0.00
N LYS A 34 -0.45 -11.10 1.19
CA LYS A 34 -0.13 -12.52 1.40
C LYS A 34 -0.89 -13.08 2.59
N ASP A 35 -1.19 -14.39 2.55
CA ASP A 35 -2.01 -15.05 3.57
C ASP A 35 -1.37 -14.99 4.96
N ASP A 36 -0.04 -15.12 5.05
CA ASP A 36 0.72 -15.01 6.30
C ASP A 36 0.59 -13.62 6.94
N VAL A 37 0.63 -12.54 6.14
CA VAL A 37 0.45 -11.17 6.63
C VAL A 37 -0.98 -10.95 7.13
N LEU A 38 -1.98 -11.51 6.42
CA LEU A 38 -3.39 -11.40 6.82
C LEU A 38 -3.68 -12.18 8.11
N ASP A 39 -3.07 -13.36 8.25
CA ASP A 39 -3.21 -14.18 9.45
C ASP A 39 -2.52 -13.52 10.65
N GLU A 40 -1.32 -12.96 10.49
CA GLU A 40 -0.66 -12.15 11.53
C GLU A 40 -1.54 -10.98 11.99
N ALA A 41 -2.09 -10.20 11.05
CA ALA A 41 -2.94 -9.07 11.40
C ALA A 41 -4.21 -9.49 12.16
N ARG A 42 -4.76 -10.67 11.82
CA ARG A 42 -5.90 -11.27 12.53
C ARG A 42 -5.50 -11.72 13.93
N GLU A 43 -4.37 -12.41 14.08
CA GLU A 43 -3.86 -12.89 15.37
C GLU A 43 -3.52 -11.73 16.32
N GLU A 44 -2.93 -10.66 15.79
CA GLU A 44 -2.59 -9.44 16.54
C GLU A 44 -3.80 -8.52 16.75
N ASN A 45 -4.96 -8.82 16.15
CA ASN A 45 -6.16 -7.99 16.15
C ASN A 45 -5.87 -6.53 15.73
N ARG A 46 -5.12 -6.38 14.63
CA ARG A 46 -4.73 -5.08 14.07
C ARG A 46 -5.53 -4.75 12.82
N LEU A 47 -5.80 -3.47 12.63
CA LEU A 47 -6.47 -2.97 11.42
C LEU A 47 -5.54 -3.11 10.21
N LEU A 48 -6.14 -3.42 9.06
CA LEU A 48 -5.45 -3.38 7.77
C LEU A 48 -5.63 -2.01 7.15
N LEU A 49 -4.58 -1.46 6.56
CA LEU A 49 -4.70 -0.34 5.62
C LEU A 49 -4.33 -0.87 4.24
N ILE A 50 -5.33 -1.01 3.37
CA ILE A 50 -5.17 -1.60 2.04
C ILE A 50 -5.08 -0.46 1.02
N SER A 51 -3.92 -0.32 0.37
CA SER A 51 -3.67 0.68 -0.66
C SER A 51 -3.47 0.02 -2.03
N VAL A 52 -4.50 0.10 -2.88
CA VAL A 52 -4.50 -0.46 -4.24
C VAL A 52 -4.14 0.62 -5.26
N GLY A 53 -3.20 0.31 -6.15
CA GLY A 53 -2.80 1.17 -7.25
C GLY A 53 -2.21 0.39 -8.43
N TYR A 54 -1.63 1.12 -9.38
CA TYR A 54 -0.98 0.56 -10.58
C TYR A 54 0.03 1.56 -11.16
N SER A 55 0.94 1.07 -11.98
CA SER A 55 2.10 1.82 -12.50
C SER A 55 1.76 3.10 -13.29
N ALA A 56 0.65 3.14 -14.04
CA ALA A 56 0.26 4.30 -14.84
C ALA A 56 -0.66 5.30 -14.11
N CYS A 57 -0.92 5.09 -12.81
CA CYS A 57 -1.86 5.90 -12.03
C CYS A 57 -1.23 7.23 -11.59
N HIS A 58 -1.68 8.35 -12.15
CA HIS A 58 -1.17 9.68 -11.79
C HIS A 58 -1.35 10.01 -10.30
N TRP A 59 -2.56 9.83 -9.76
CA TRP A 59 -2.86 10.15 -8.37
C TRP A 59 -2.17 9.23 -7.36
N CYS A 60 -1.77 8.03 -7.77
CA CYS A 60 -1.01 7.11 -6.93
C CYS A 60 0.41 7.66 -6.68
N HIS A 61 1.02 8.29 -7.69
CA HIS A 61 2.32 8.95 -7.55
C HIS A 61 2.24 10.21 -6.69
N VAL A 62 1.18 11.01 -6.86
CA VAL A 62 0.96 12.21 -6.02
C VAL A 62 0.82 11.79 -4.56
N MET A 63 0.00 10.77 -4.26
CA MET A 63 -0.18 10.28 -2.90
C MET A 63 1.11 9.68 -2.31
N GLU A 64 1.91 8.98 -3.12
CA GLU A 64 3.22 8.51 -2.68
C GLU A 64 4.09 9.67 -2.21
N HIS A 65 4.29 10.67 -3.08
CA HIS A 65 5.19 11.78 -2.81
C HIS A 65 4.72 12.68 -1.65
N GLU A 66 3.41 12.92 -1.55
CA GLU A 66 2.85 13.82 -0.54
C GLU A 66 2.57 13.14 0.81
N SER A 67 2.52 11.81 0.87
CA SER A 67 2.12 11.09 2.09
C SER A 67 2.99 9.89 2.42
N PHE A 68 3.23 8.97 1.48
CA PHE A 68 3.93 7.72 1.81
C PHE A 68 5.44 7.86 1.96
N GLU A 69 6.02 8.93 1.41
CA GLU A 69 7.42 9.33 1.62
C GLU A 69 7.62 10.18 2.89
N ASP A 70 6.54 10.66 3.55
CA ASP A 70 6.64 11.48 4.77
C ASP A 70 6.79 10.60 6.01
N GLU A 71 7.88 10.80 6.75
CA GLU A 71 8.22 10.05 7.97
C GLU A 71 7.15 10.13 9.08
N LYS A 72 6.48 11.28 9.23
CA LYS A 72 5.49 11.46 10.30
C LYS A 72 4.21 10.71 9.95
N VAL A 73 3.80 10.77 8.68
CA VAL A 73 2.68 10.00 8.16
C VAL A 73 2.98 8.50 8.31
N ALA A 74 4.16 8.07 7.86
CA ALA A 74 4.60 6.68 7.98
C ALA A 74 4.63 6.18 9.43
N GLN A 75 5.11 6.99 10.37
CA GLN A 75 5.12 6.63 11.78
C GLN A 75 3.70 6.35 12.31
N ILE A 76 2.73 7.21 11.95
CA ILE A 76 1.33 7.01 12.34
C ILE A 76 0.77 5.76 11.67
N MET A 77 1.04 5.55 10.38
CA MET A 77 0.55 4.39 9.64
C MET A 77 1.09 3.09 10.24
N ASN A 78 2.39 2.99 10.44
CA ASN A 78 3.09 1.81 10.96
C ASN A 78 2.66 1.47 12.39
N ALA A 79 2.36 2.49 13.22
CA ALA A 79 1.93 2.29 14.60
C ALA A 79 0.49 1.74 14.70
N ASN A 80 -0.39 2.09 13.75
CA ASN A 80 -1.83 1.82 13.89
C ASN A 80 -2.33 0.72 12.95
N TYR A 81 -1.62 0.42 11.86
CA TYR A 81 -2.10 -0.48 10.81
C TYR A 81 -1.04 -1.48 10.37
N VAL A 82 -1.50 -2.62 9.87
CA VAL A 82 -0.73 -3.43 8.93
C VAL A 82 -0.97 -2.85 7.53
N CYS A 83 0.06 -2.22 6.98
CA CYS A 83 -0.04 -1.48 5.72
C CYS A 83 0.20 -2.42 4.54
N LEU A 84 -0.84 -2.66 3.74
CA LEU A 84 -0.82 -3.52 2.57
C LEU A 84 -0.76 -2.70 1.28
N LYS A 85 0.22 -2.98 0.43
CA LYS A 85 0.30 -2.42 -0.92
C LYS A 85 -0.11 -3.48 -1.93
N VAL A 86 -1.04 -3.13 -2.81
CA VAL A 86 -1.57 -4.06 -3.83
C VAL A 86 -1.40 -3.45 -5.22
N ASP A 87 -0.80 -4.23 -6.11
CA ASP A 87 -0.79 -3.96 -7.53
C ASP A 87 -2.06 -4.54 -8.17
N ARG A 88 -2.90 -3.66 -8.71
CA ARG A 88 -4.10 -4.04 -9.43
C ARG A 88 -3.82 -4.88 -10.68
N GLU A 89 -2.68 -4.66 -11.35
CA GLU A 89 -2.34 -5.38 -12.58
C GLU A 89 -2.05 -6.86 -12.28
N GLU A 90 -1.48 -7.16 -11.10
CA GLU A 90 -1.24 -8.53 -10.64
C GLU A 90 -2.43 -9.12 -9.87
N ARG A 91 -3.20 -8.30 -9.13
CA ARG A 91 -4.34 -8.72 -8.29
C ARG A 91 -5.64 -7.98 -8.60
N PRO A 92 -6.19 -8.13 -9.82
CA PRO A 92 -7.47 -7.51 -10.18
C PRO A 92 -8.65 -8.07 -9.36
N ASP A 93 -8.52 -9.28 -8.82
CA ASP A 93 -9.49 -9.90 -7.93
C ASP A 93 -9.69 -9.10 -6.64
N ILE A 94 -8.58 -8.69 -5.99
CA ILE A 94 -8.61 -7.86 -4.78
C ILE A 94 -9.17 -6.48 -5.10
N ASP A 95 -8.66 -5.86 -6.17
CA ASP A 95 -9.11 -4.54 -6.62
C ASP A 95 -10.63 -4.50 -6.80
N HIS A 96 -11.21 -5.47 -7.51
CA HIS A 96 -12.64 -5.50 -7.75
C HIS A 96 -13.47 -5.65 -6.48
N VAL A 97 -13.04 -6.48 -5.53
CA VAL A 97 -13.77 -6.66 -4.26
C VAL A 97 -13.83 -5.34 -3.49
N TYR A 98 -12.70 -4.67 -3.33
CA TYR A 98 -12.65 -3.42 -2.55
C TYR A 98 -13.24 -2.24 -3.32
N MET A 99 -13.10 -2.18 -4.64
CA MET A 99 -13.74 -1.15 -5.46
C MET A 99 -15.26 -1.24 -5.38
N ASN A 100 -15.82 -2.44 -5.44
CA ASN A 100 -17.25 -2.66 -5.27
C ASN A 100 -17.71 -2.21 -3.87
N ALA A 101 -16.96 -2.53 -2.82
CA ALA A 101 -17.27 -2.09 -1.46
C ALA A 101 -17.27 -0.56 -1.35
N VAL A 102 -16.23 0.12 -1.87
CA VAL A 102 -16.13 1.59 -1.87
C VAL A 102 -17.28 2.23 -2.66
N GLN A 103 -17.63 1.67 -3.82
CA GLN A 103 -18.75 2.17 -4.62
C GLN A 103 -20.09 2.00 -3.90
N VAL A 104 -20.33 0.86 -3.24
CA VAL A 104 -21.55 0.65 -2.45
C VAL A 104 -21.63 1.60 -1.26
N MET A 105 -20.50 1.86 -0.59
CA MET A 105 -20.45 2.71 0.61
C MET A 105 -20.52 4.21 0.28
N THR A 106 -19.91 4.65 -0.82
CA THR A 106 -19.69 6.08 -1.11
C THR A 106 -20.37 6.58 -2.39
N GLY A 107 -20.86 5.68 -3.24
CA GLY A 107 -21.44 5.99 -4.55
C GLY A 107 -20.42 6.35 -5.64
N MET A 108 -19.13 6.37 -5.32
CA MET A 108 -18.02 6.71 -6.22
C MET A 108 -16.85 5.73 -6.04
N GLY A 109 -15.90 5.73 -6.97
CA GLY A 109 -14.71 4.89 -6.89
C GLY A 109 -13.58 5.41 -7.77
N GLY A 110 -12.34 5.04 -7.46
CA GLY A 110 -11.16 5.45 -8.21
C GLY A 110 -9.86 5.03 -7.52
N TRP A 111 -8.73 5.35 -8.16
CA TRP A 111 -7.38 5.03 -7.67
C TRP A 111 -6.58 6.31 -7.39
N PRO A 112 -5.69 6.33 -6.38
CA PRO A 112 -5.39 5.23 -5.45
C PRO A 112 -6.58 4.94 -4.53
N MET A 113 -6.88 3.66 -4.35
CA MET A 113 -7.96 3.21 -3.47
C MET A 113 -7.35 2.85 -2.13
N ASN A 114 -7.82 3.50 -1.06
CA ASN A 114 -7.37 3.23 0.30
C ASN A 114 -8.58 2.82 1.16
N VAL A 115 -8.50 1.65 1.78
CA VAL A 115 -9.57 1.07 2.61
C VAL A 115 -8.98 0.63 3.94
N VAL A 116 -9.75 0.84 5.02
CA VAL A 116 -9.48 0.35 6.37
C VAL A 116 -10.62 -0.56 6.80
#